data_AF-A0A538J2G4-F1
#
_entry.id   AF-A0A538J2G4-F1
#
_cell.length_a   1.000
_cell.length_b   1.000
_cell.length_c   1.000
_cell.angle_alpha   90.00
_cell.angle_beta   90.00
_cell.angle_gamma   90.00
#
_symmetry.space_group_name_H-M   'P 1'
#
loop_
_entity.id
_entity.type
_entity.pdbx_description
1 polymer ?
#
loop_
_entity_poly.entity_id
_entity_poly.type
_entity_poly.pdbx_seq_one_letter_code
_entity_poly.pdbx_strand_id
1 'polypeptide(L)'
;MTEMPATGHRESPSRDWRAVVRAWGPPGNERLTTSTGLALLVLLAVETLTTLALRSFLPVHIFLGLLLIPPVALKLASICWRFLRYYTRLEAYRLAGPPRTLLRLLAPLLVASTLSLFGSGVALIVVGHGGGALRTVHTLSFVVWGPLMIVHLVAYLGRTLRLGPADWRRHAEVVVAGARSRRALLVGALLAGVILALAIYPIQHFRGDRGDHAARVQGPPR
;
A
#
# COMPACT_ATOMS: atom_id res chain seq x y z
N MET A 1 -2.47 34.89 -55.15
CA MET A 1 -1.59 34.67 -53.97
C MET A 1 -2.52 34.43 -52.78
N THR A 2 -2.84 33.16 -52.50
CA THR A 2 -3.67 32.79 -51.35
C THR A 2 -2.92 31.67 -50.64
N GLU A 3 -2.23 32.02 -49.57
CA GLU A 3 -1.56 31.04 -48.72
C GLU A 3 -2.62 30.24 -47.95
N MET A 4 -2.53 28.92 -48.04
CA MET A 4 -3.27 28.02 -47.16
C MET A 4 -2.51 27.85 -45.84
N PRO A 5 -3.16 27.97 -44.67
CA PRO A 5 -2.48 27.78 -43.40
C PRO A 5 -2.18 26.30 -43.18
N ALA A 6 -0.96 26.04 -42.72
CA ALA A 6 -0.41 24.72 -42.43
C ALA A 6 -1.30 23.91 -41.48
N THR A 7 -1.58 22.66 -41.88
CA THR A 7 -2.33 21.68 -41.08
C THR A 7 -1.58 21.38 -39.78
N GLY A 8 -2.21 21.71 -38.65
CA GLY A 8 -1.73 21.35 -37.32
C GLY A 8 -1.46 19.85 -37.17
N HIS A 9 -0.30 19.52 -36.60
CA HIS A 9 0.07 18.19 -36.15
C HIS A 9 -0.97 17.64 -35.15
N ARG A 10 -1.95 16.88 -35.64
CA ARG A 10 -2.75 16.00 -34.78
C ARG A 10 -1.88 14.81 -34.40
N GLU A 11 -1.31 14.84 -33.19
CA GLU A 11 -0.68 13.65 -32.61
C GLU A 11 -1.70 12.49 -32.65
N SER A 12 -1.32 11.41 -33.33
CA SER A 12 -2.22 10.28 -33.56
C SER A 12 -2.52 9.56 -32.23
N PRO A 13 -3.80 9.29 -31.89
CA PRO A 13 -4.19 8.49 -30.73
C PRO A 13 -3.49 7.12 -30.67
N SER A 14 -3.01 6.64 -31.83
CA SER A 14 -2.28 5.38 -31.95
C SER A 14 -0.89 5.36 -31.29
N ARG A 15 -0.22 6.52 -31.19
CA ARG A 15 1.09 6.64 -30.53
C ARG A 15 0.93 6.67 -29.02
N ASP A 16 -0.10 7.34 -28.52
CA ASP A 16 -0.36 7.49 -27.09
C ASP A 16 -0.73 6.16 -26.44
N TRP A 17 -1.61 5.35 -27.05
CA TRP A 17 -1.94 4.05 -26.46
C TRP A 17 -0.73 3.11 -26.41
N ARG A 18 0.14 3.12 -27.42
CA ARG A 18 1.37 2.31 -27.42
C ARG A 18 2.34 2.77 -26.34
N ALA A 19 2.44 4.07 -26.10
CA ALA A 19 3.22 4.62 -25.01
C ALA A 19 2.64 4.19 -23.64
N VAL A 20 1.32 4.28 -23.46
CA VAL A 20 0.62 3.83 -22.25
C VAL A 20 0.79 2.33 -22.02
N VAL A 21 0.62 1.49 -23.03
CA VAL A 21 0.80 0.03 -22.94
C VAL A 21 2.25 -0.32 -22.60
N ARG A 22 3.24 0.38 -23.19
CA ARG A 22 4.65 0.19 -22.84
C ARG A 22 4.98 0.65 -21.41
N ALA A 23 4.31 1.70 -20.93
CA ALA A 23 4.52 2.25 -19.60
C ALA A 23 3.83 1.46 -18.47
N TRP A 24 2.63 0.93 -18.76
CA TRP A 24 1.70 0.39 -17.76
C TRP A 24 1.26 -1.06 -18.03
N GLY A 25 1.79 -1.69 -19.07
CA GLY A 25 1.61 -3.12 -19.32
C GLY A 25 2.20 -4.00 -18.21
N PRO A 26 2.24 -5.33 -18.41
CA PRO A 26 2.69 -6.27 -17.37
C PRO A 26 4.04 -5.92 -16.72
N PRO A 27 5.09 -5.50 -17.47
CA PRO A 27 6.36 -5.10 -16.85
C PRO A 27 6.25 -3.83 -15.98
N GLY A 28 5.47 -2.84 -16.41
CA GLY A 28 5.24 -1.60 -15.64
C GLY A 28 4.48 -1.88 -14.34
N ASN A 29 3.42 -2.70 -14.42
CA ASN A 29 2.68 -3.16 -13.25
C ASN A 29 3.55 -3.98 -12.29
N GLU A 30 4.41 -4.87 -12.79
CA GLU A 30 5.35 -5.61 -11.96
C GLU A 30 6.32 -4.68 -11.24
N ARG A 31 6.88 -3.69 -11.94
CA ARG A 31 7.78 -2.70 -11.32
C ARG A 31 7.11 -1.92 -10.20
N LEU A 32 5.90 -1.38 -10.44
CA LEU A 32 5.13 -0.67 -9.42
C LEU A 32 4.84 -1.57 -8.21
N THR A 33 4.44 -2.81 -8.45
CA THR A 33 4.15 -3.79 -7.39
C THR A 33 5.40 -4.09 -6.56
N THR A 34 6.55 -4.28 -7.21
CA THR A 34 7.82 -4.60 -6.53
C THR A 34 8.40 -3.40 -5.79
N SER A 35 8.33 -2.18 -6.34
CA SER A 35 8.83 -0.97 -5.67
C SER A 35 7.96 -0.61 -4.46
N THR A 36 6.63 -0.70 -4.61
CA THR A 36 5.70 -0.56 -3.47
C THR A 36 5.94 -1.66 -2.44
N GLY A 37 6.18 -2.89 -2.88
CA GLY A 37 6.55 -4.01 -2.00
C GLY A 37 7.83 -3.76 -1.21
N LEU A 38 8.85 -3.12 -1.80
CA LEU A 38 10.08 -2.75 -1.12
C LEU A 38 9.86 -1.66 -0.07
N ALA A 39 9.08 -0.62 -0.39
CA ALA A 39 8.71 0.41 0.57
C ALA A 39 7.93 -0.19 1.76
N LEU A 40 6.95 -1.04 1.47
CA LEU A 40 6.18 -1.76 2.48
C LEU A 40 7.04 -2.70 3.33
N LEU A 41 8.05 -3.36 2.75
CA LEU A 41 8.97 -4.19 3.52
C LEU A 41 9.67 -3.38 4.62
N VAL A 42 10.17 -2.20 4.28
CA VAL A 42 10.84 -1.31 5.26
C VAL A 42 9.85 -0.80 6.29
N LEU A 43 8.69 -0.27 5.86
CA LEU A 43 7.70 0.29 6.76
C LEU A 43 7.11 -0.76 7.71
N LEU A 44 6.79 -1.96 7.20
CA LEU A 44 6.27 -3.06 8.03
C LEU A 44 7.32 -3.60 9.00
N ALA A 45 8.61 -3.58 8.65
CA ALA A 45 9.67 -3.94 9.57
C ALA A 45 9.71 -2.98 10.77
N VAL A 46 9.68 -1.66 10.51
CA VAL A 46 9.62 -0.64 11.57
C VAL A 46 8.34 -0.77 12.40
N GLU A 47 7.19 -0.96 11.74
CA GLU A 47 5.90 -1.17 12.41
C GLU A 47 5.92 -2.40 13.34
N THR A 48 6.55 -3.49 12.90
CA THR A 48 6.71 -4.69 13.71
C THR A 48 7.53 -4.40 14.98
N LEU A 49 8.61 -3.61 14.86
CA LEU A 49 9.41 -3.21 16.03
C LEU A 49 8.57 -2.40 17.03
N THR A 50 7.71 -1.48 16.56
CA THR A 50 6.80 -0.75 17.47
C THR A 50 5.83 -1.68 18.16
N THR A 51 5.37 -2.74 17.47
CA THR A 51 4.44 -3.73 17.99
C THR A 51 5.06 -4.57 19.11
N LEU A 52 6.35 -4.93 19.00
CA LEU A 52 7.06 -5.69 20.03
C LEU A 52 7.17 -4.92 21.37
N ALA A 53 7.15 -3.59 21.32
CA ALA A 53 7.19 -2.71 22.49
C ALA A 53 6.00 -1.74 22.51
N LEU A 54 4.79 -2.24 22.20
CA LEU A 54 3.59 -1.45 21.93
C LEU A 54 3.25 -0.46 23.05
N ARG A 55 3.47 -0.80 24.33
CA ARG A 55 3.18 0.11 25.46
C ARG A 55 3.94 1.43 25.36
N SER A 56 5.18 1.39 24.90
CA SER A 56 6.05 2.57 24.79
C SER A 56 5.89 3.27 23.43
N PHE A 57 5.55 2.52 22.38
CA PHE A 57 5.50 3.03 21.01
C PHE A 57 4.09 3.12 20.41
N LEU A 58 3.03 3.06 21.24
CA LEU A 58 1.65 3.11 20.75
C LEU A 58 1.38 4.32 19.83
N PRO A 59 1.83 5.56 20.13
CA PRO A 59 1.63 6.68 19.21
C PRO A 59 2.32 6.48 17.85
N VAL A 60 3.52 5.88 17.87
CA VAL A 60 4.30 5.61 16.64
C VAL A 60 3.66 4.48 15.84
N HIS A 61 3.17 3.43 16.50
CA HIS A 61 2.41 2.34 15.87
C HIS A 61 1.17 2.87 15.16
N ILE A 62 0.39 3.74 15.82
CA ILE A 62 -0.78 4.37 15.19
C ILE A 62 -0.36 5.23 13.99
N PHE A 63 0.69 6.03 14.14
CA PHE A 63 1.20 6.87 13.05
C PHE A 63 1.64 6.04 11.84
N LEU A 64 2.44 5.01 12.05
CA LEU A 64 2.93 4.12 10.99
C LEU A 64 1.80 3.29 10.37
N GLY A 65 0.85 2.81 11.18
CA GLY A 65 -0.36 2.16 10.71
C GLY A 65 -1.17 3.04 9.75
N LEU A 66 -1.32 4.33 10.04
CA LEU A 66 -1.97 5.28 9.13
C LEU A 66 -1.13 5.56 7.87
N LEU A 67 0.18 5.74 8.03
CA LEU A 67 1.11 5.93 6.90
C LEU A 67 1.08 4.75 5.92
N LEU A 68 0.93 3.53 6.43
CA LEU A 68 0.89 2.30 5.65
C LEU A 68 -0.36 2.18 4.77
N ILE A 69 -1.48 2.83 5.12
CA ILE A 69 -2.77 2.65 4.42
C ILE A 69 -2.64 2.93 2.91
N PRO A 70 -2.16 4.09 2.43
CA PRO A 70 -2.14 4.35 0.99
C PRO A 70 -1.13 3.48 0.22
N PRO A 71 0.10 3.20 0.70
CA PRO A 71 0.99 2.23 0.06
C PRO A 71 0.42 0.80 0.00
N VAL A 72 -0.28 0.34 1.05
CA VAL A 72 -0.99 -0.95 1.03
C VAL A 72 -2.07 -0.93 -0.03
N ALA A 73 -2.89 0.13 -0.08
CA ALA A 73 -3.92 0.29 -1.09
C ALA A 73 -3.34 0.31 -2.51
N LEU A 74 -2.21 0.98 -2.72
CA LEU A 74 -1.49 0.98 -4.00
C LEU A 74 -1.03 -0.43 -4.40
N LYS A 75 -0.47 -1.20 -3.45
CA LYS A 75 -0.06 -2.59 -3.71
C LYS A 75 -1.27 -3.47 -4.04
N LEU A 76 -2.37 -3.34 -3.29
CA LEU A 76 -3.61 -4.07 -3.54
C LEU A 76 -4.21 -3.72 -4.90
N ALA A 77 -4.29 -2.44 -5.25
CA ALA A 77 -4.78 -1.99 -6.56
C ALA A 77 -3.93 -2.57 -7.70
N SER A 78 -2.60 -2.54 -7.56
CA SER A 78 -1.69 -3.07 -8.58
C SER A 78 -1.84 -4.58 -8.80
N ILE A 79 -1.99 -5.37 -7.72
CA ILE A 79 -2.21 -6.82 -7.86
C ILE A 79 -3.61 -7.16 -8.36
N CYS A 80 -4.64 -6.43 -7.92
CA CYS A 80 -6.02 -6.59 -8.39
C CYS A 80 -6.15 -6.25 -9.87
N TRP A 81 -5.44 -5.21 -10.33
CA TRP A 81 -5.37 -4.88 -11.76
C TRP A 81 -4.78 -6.03 -12.56
N ARG A 82 -3.63 -6.58 -12.14
CA ARG A 82 -3.00 -7.73 -12.81
C ARG A 82 -3.91 -8.96 -12.81
N PHE A 83 -4.57 -9.23 -11.69
CA PHE A 83 -5.54 -10.32 -11.54
C PHE A 83 -6.68 -10.15 -12.55
N LEU A 84 -7.36 -8.99 -12.53
CA LEU A 84 -8.50 -8.71 -13.39
C LEU A 84 -8.11 -8.85 -14.87
N ARG A 85 -7.01 -8.21 -15.30
CA ARG A 85 -6.55 -8.26 -16.70
C ARG A 85 -6.18 -9.68 -17.15
N TYR A 86 -5.70 -10.52 -16.25
CA TYR A 86 -5.44 -11.93 -16.53
C TYR A 86 -6.75 -12.71 -16.77
N TYR A 87 -7.75 -12.59 -15.89
CA TYR A 87 -9.02 -13.33 -16.06
C TYR A 87 -9.94 -12.76 -17.14
N THR A 88 -9.86 -11.46 -17.43
CA THR A 88 -10.52 -10.87 -18.61
C THR A 88 -9.77 -11.19 -19.91
N ARG A 89 -8.75 -12.06 -19.87
CA ARG A 89 -8.00 -12.58 -21.01
C ARG A 89 -7.32 -11.52 -21.88
N LEU A 90 -6.89 -10.40 -21.28
CA LEU A 90 -6.10 -9.43 -22.03
C LEU A 90 -4.77 -10.06 -22.44
N GLU A 91 -4.50 -10.10 -23.74
CA GLU A 91 -3.44 -10.91 -24.34
C GLU A 91 -2.07 -10.72 -23.66
N ALA A 92 -1.65 -9.46 -23.50
CA ALA A 92 -0.37 -9.12 -22.86
C ALA A 92 -0.23 -9.69 -21.43
N TYR A 93 -1.32 -9.68 -20.63
CA TYR A 93 -1.29 -10.19 -19.26
C TYR A 93 -1.40 -11.72 -19.19
N ARG A 94 -2.08 -12.34 -20.15
CA ARG A 94 -2.14 -13.80 -20.28
C ARG A 94 -0.78 -14.37 -20.68
N LEU A 95 -0.10 -13.74 -21.65
CA LEU A 95 1.24 -14.12 -22.09
C LEU A 95 2.30 -13.92 -21.00
N ALA A 96 2.11 -12.94 -20.11
CA ALA A 96 2.97 -12.74 -18.93
C ALA A 96 2.85 -13.86 -17.88
N GLY A 97 1.92 -14.80 -18.07
CA GLY A 97 1.77 -16.01 -17.25
C GLY A 97 1.00 -15.81 -15.94
N PRO A 98 0.46 -16.91 -15.38
CA PRO A 98 -0.28 -16.87 -14.13
C PRO A 98 0.62 -16.53 -12.92
N PRO A 99 0.06 -15.95 -11.85
CA PRO A 99 0.72 -15.89 -10.55
C PRO A 99 1.06 -17.30 -10.05
N ARG A 100 2.13 -17.45 -9.27
CA ARG A 100 2.50 -18.73 -8.62
C ARG A 100 1.32 -19.32 -7.86
N THR A 101 0.92 -20.55 -8.17
CA THR A 101 -0.32 -21.19 -7.70
C THR A 101 -0.47 -21.20 -6.17
N LEU A 102 0.58 -21.59 -5.44
CA LEU A 102 0.54 -21.60 -3.97
C LEU A 102 0.25 -20.21 -3.38
N LEU A 103 0.88 -19.17 -3.93
CA LEU A 103 0.71 -17.80 -3.47
C LEU A 103 -0.65 -17.22 -3.89
N ARG A 104 -1.24 -17.75 -4.96
CA ARG A 104 -2.60 -17.42 -5.38
C ARG A 104 -3.65 -17.97 -4.41
N LEU A 105 -3.41 -19.13 -3.80
CA LEU A 105 -4.30 -19.68 -2.77
C LEU A 105 -4.16 -18.94 -1.44
N LEU A 106 -2.96 -18.48 -1.09
CA LEU A 106 -2.71 -17.67 0.10
C LEU A 106 -3.24 -16.23 -0.02
N ALA A 107 -3.28 -15.68 -1.24
CA ALA A 107 -3.61 -14.27 -1.47
C ALA A 107 -4.97 -13.83 -0.91
N PRO A 108 -6.10 -14.55 -1.11
CA PRO A 108 -7.39 -14.13 -0.56
C PRO A 108 -7.36 -13.97 0.96
N LEU A 109 -6.77 -14.93 1.67
CA LEU A 109 -6.69 -14.90 3.13
C LEU A 109 -5.75 -13.79 3.61
N LEU A 110 -4.62 -13.58 2.93
CA LEU A 110 -3.71 -12.49 3.24
C LEU A 110 -4.36 -11.11 3.00
N VAL A 111 -5.11 -10.95 1.91
CA VAL A 111 -5.83 -9.71 1.60
C VAL A 111 -6.93 -9.47 2.62
N ALA A 112 -7.75 -10.48 2.93
CA ALA A 112 -8.83 -10.37 3.92
C ALA A 112 -8.29 -10.00 5.31
N SER A 113 -7.26 -10.70 5.79
CA SER A 113 -6.63 -10.39 7.08
C SER A 113 -5.93 -9.03 7.08
N THR A 114 -5.34 -8.58 5.96
CA THR A 114 -4.80 -7.21 5.82
C THR A 114 -5.92 -6.17 5.96
N LEU A 115 -7.03 -6.34 5.23
CA LEU A 115 -8.16 -5.41 5.29
C LEU A 115 -8.77 -5.37 6.70
N SER A 116 -8.93 -6.53 7.34
CA SER A 116 -9.43 -6.62 8.73
C SER A 116 -8.48 -5.94 9.71
N LEU A 117 -7.16 -6.15 9.58
CA LEU A 117 -6.15 -5.54 10.45
C LEU A 117 -6.17 -4.01 10.36
N PHE A 118 -6.04 -3.45 9.15
CA PHE A 118 -6.07 -1.99 8.96
C PHE A 118 -7.44 -1.40 9.28
N GLY A 119 -8.54 -2.04 8.85
CA GLY A 119 -9.90 -1.57 9.10
C GLY A 119 -10.25 -1.52 10.58
N SER A 120 -9.91 -2.57 11.34
CA SER A 120 -10.10 -2.59 12.79
C SER A 120 -9.19 -1.58 13.51
N GLY A 121 -7.96 -1.36 13.02
CA GLY A 121 -7.06 -0.33 13.56
C GLY A 121 -7.64 1.08 13.42
N VAL A 122 -8.16 1.42 12.24
CA VAL A 122 -8.87 2.69 12.01
C VAL A 122 -10.13 2.78 12.86
N ALA A 123 -10.91 1.70 12.98
CA ALA A 123 -12.10 1.69 13.82
C ALA A 123 -11.79 1.93 15.31
N LEU A 124 -10.68 1.39 15.83
CA LEU A 124 -10.21 1.63 17.19
C LEU A 124 -9.88 3.11 17.45
N ILE A 125 -9.24 3.77 16.48
CA ILE A 125 -8.94 5.21 16.53
C ILE A 125 -10.23 6.05 16.63
N VAL A 126 -11.30 5.60 15.95
CA VAL A 126 -12.60 6.30 15.92
C VAL A 126 -13.41 6.06 17.19
N VAL A 127 -13.51 4.81 17.66
CA VAL A 127 -14.33 4.42 18.82
C VAL A 127 -13.67 4.77 20.16
N GLY A 128 -12.34 4.78 20.23
CA GLY A 128 -11.61 5.07 21.47
C GLY A 128 -11.80 3.98 22.55
N HIS A 129 -11.97 4.40 23.80
CA HIS A 129 -11.87 3.55 25.01
C HIS A 129 -12.95 2.46 25.18
N GLY A 130 -13.91 2.31 24.26
CA GLY A 130 -14.94 1.25 24.27
C GLY A 130 -14.70 0.08 23.30
N GLY A 131 -13.60 0.07 22.54
CA GLY A 131 -13.39 -0.85 21.41
C GLY A 131 -12.98 -2.29 21.74
N GLY A 132 -13.43 -2.89 22.85
CA GLY A 132 -12.98 -4.22 23.30
C GLY A 132 -13.03 -5.31 22.21
N ALA A 133 -14.19 -5.45 21.54
CA ALA A 133 -14.34 -6.41 20.43
C ALA A 133 -13.47 -6.05 19.22
N LEU A 134 -13.33 -4.75 18.89
CA LEU A 134 -12.46 -4.29 17.79
C LEU A 134 -11.00 -4.62 18.07
N ARG A 135 -10.56 -4.52 19.33
CA ARG A 135 -9.20 -4.91 19.74
C ARG A 135 -8.99 -6.40 19.52
N THR A 136 -9.96 -7.24 19.90
CA THR A 136 -9.90 -8.68 19.63
C THR A 136 -9.81 -8.96 18.14
N VAL A 137 -10.65 -8.32 17.30
CA VAL A 137 -10.59 -8.47 15.84
C VAL A 137 -9.23 -8.05 15.30
N HIS A 138 -8.68 -6.92 15.76
CA HIS A 138 -7.37 -6.42 15.34
C HIS A 138 -6.25 -7.40 15.68
N THR A 139 -6.22 -7.88 16.94
CA THR A 139 -5.21 -8.84 17.41
C THR A 139 -5.33 -10.18 16.70
N LEU A 140 -6.54 -10.73 16.54
CA LEU A 140 -6.74 -11.99 15.82
C LEU A 140 -6.36 -11.85 14.34
N SER A 141 -6.71 -10.72 13.72
CA SER A 141 -6.30 -10.43 12.35
C SER A 141 -4.78 -10.41 12.24
N PHE A 142 -4.07 -9.80 13.19
CA PHE A 142 -2.61 -9.80 13.24
C PHE A 142 -2.03 -11.21 13.39
N VAL A 143 -2.60 -12.04 14.27
CA VAL A 143 -2.16 -13.44 14.49
C VAL A 143 -2.30 -14.29 13.23
N VAL A 144 -3.37 -14.10 12.45
CA VAL A 144 -3.55 -14.79 11.16
C VAL A 144 -2.66 -14.18 10.07
N TRP A 145 -2.61 -12.86 10.01
CA TRP A 145 -1.87 -12.11 9.00
C TRP A 145 -0.36 -12.32 9.10
N GLY A 146 0.20 -12.35 10.31
CA GLY A 146 1.64 -12.44 10.55
C GLY A 146 2.31 -13.63 9.86
N PRO A 147 1.89 -14.88 10.14
CA PRO A 147 2.43 -16.07 9.47
C PRO A 147 2.27 -16.03 7.94
N LEU A 148 1.10 -15.59 7.44
CA LEU A 148 0.86 -15.46 6.01
C LEU A 148 1.80 -14.43 5.37
N MET A 149 2.03 -13.30 6.06
CA MET A 149 2.93 -12.25 5.61
C MET A 149 4.39 -12.71 5.65
N ILE A 150 4.80 -13.48 6.66
CA ILE A 150 6.16 -14.08 6.72
C ILE A 150 6.39 -15.00 5.52
N VAL A 151 5.46 -15.92 5.25
CA VAL A 151 5.54 -16.81 4.08
C VAL A 151 5.58 -16.00 2.77
N HIS A 152 4.72 -14.99 2.65
CA HIS A 152 4.72 -14.07 1.50
C HIS A 152 6.06 -13.33 1.35
N LEU A 153 6.60 -12.79 2.45
CA LEU A 153 7.85 -12.04 2.49
C LEU A 153 9.00 -12.93 2.05
N VAL A 154 9.17 -14.10 2.66
CA VAL A 154 10.24 -15.05 2.31
C VAL A 154 10.16 -15.45 0.83
N ALA A 155 8.95 -15.76 0.33
CA ALA A 155 8.75 -16.16 -1.06
C ALA A 155 9.12 -15.07 -2.09
N TYR A 156 9.04 -13.79 -1.70
CA TYR A 156 9.29 -12.65 -2.58
C TYR A 156 10.53 -11.82 -2.23
N LEU A 157 11.23 -12.08 -1.12
CA LEU A 157 12.29 -11.23 -0.59
C LEU A 157 13.38 -10.93 -1.64
N GLY A 158 13.98 -11.97 -2.20
CA GLY A 158 15.05 -11.81 -3.20
C GLY A 158 14.58 -11.08 -4.47
N ARG A 159 13.33 -11.29 -4.90
CA ARG A 159 12.75 -10.56 -6.04
C ARG A 159 12.55 -9.08 -5.70
N THR A 160 11.98 -8.80 -4.52
CA THR A 160 11.70 -7.43 -4.04
C THR A 160 12.98 -6.63 -3.87
N LEU A 161 14.03 -7.20 -3.28
CA LEU A 161 15.32 -6.53 -3.11
C LEU A 161 16.02 -6.27 -4.46
N ARG A 162 15.91 -7.22 -5.41
CA ARG A 162 16.54 -7.08 -6.73
C ARG A 162 15.81 -6.08 -7.63
N LEU A 163 14.48 -6.16 -7.71
CA LEU A 163 13.65 -5.41 -8.66
C LEU A 163 13.01 -4.14 -8.07
N GLY A 164 12.80 -4.07 -6.76
CA GLY A 164 12.22 -2.91 -6.09
C GLY A 164 12.93 -1.57 -6.41
N PRO A 165 14.28 -1.49 -6.42
CA PRO A 165 14.97 -0.26 -6.77
C PRO A 165 15.12 -0.04 -8.28
N ALA A 166 14.56 -0.89 -9.14
CA ALA A 166 14.83 -0.87 -10.58
C ALA A 166 14.40 0.43 -11.29
N ASP A 167 13.39 1.14 -10.79
CA ASP A 167 12.96 2.44 -11.32
C ASP A 167 13.80 3.63 -10.85
N TRP A 168 14.67 3.40 -9.86
CA TRP A 168 15.63 4.38 -9.35
C TRP A 168 17.03 4.19 -9.91
N ARG A 169 17.27 3.12 -10.67
CA ARG A 169 18.54 2.89 -11.37
C ARG A 169 18.67 3.81 -12.58
N ARG A 170 19.91 4.11 -12.96
CA ARG A 170 20.21 4.77 -14.23
C ARG A 170 19.61 3.95 -15.39
N HIS A 171 19.05 4.64 -16.39
CA HIS A 171 18.39 4.04 -17.57
C HIS A 171 17.11 3.23 -17.29
N ALA A 172 16.44 3.42 -16.14
CA ALA A 172 15.18 2.75 -15.85
C ALA A 172 14.11 2.92 -16.95
N GLU A 173 14.02 4.11 -17.54
CA GLU A 173 13.06 4.45 -18.61
C GLU A 173 13.37 3.74 -19.94
N VAL A 174 14.63 3.39 -20.18
CA VAL A 174 15.06 2.63 -21.36
C VAL A 174 14.66 1.16 -21.23
N VAL A 175 14.74 0.61 -20.01
CA VAL A 175 14.37 -0.80 -19.75
C VAL A 175 12.85 -0.98 -19.69
N VAL A 176 12.15 -0.11 -18.97
CA VAL A 176 10.68 -0.09 -18.92
C VAL A 176 10.19 1.36 -18.85
N ALA A 177 9.52 1.81 -19.91
CA ALA A 177 8.91 3.13 -20.00
C ALA A 177 8.01 3.44 -18.79
N GLY A 178 7.79 4.71 -18.46
CA GLY A 178 6.89 5.10 -17.35
C GLY A 178 7.51 5.04 -15.95
N ALA A 179 8.85 5.04 -15.82
CA ALA A 179 9.48 5.04 -14.49
C ALA A 179 9.16 6.31 -13.69
N ARG A 180 9.04 7.49 -14.34
CA ARG A 180 8.62 8.74 -13.69
C ARG A 180 7.23 8.64 -13.06
N SER A 181 6.25 8.12 -13.79
CA SER A 181 4.88 8.02 -13.29
C SER A 181 4.75 6.99 -12.15
N ARG A 182 5.46 5.86 -12.23
CA ARG A 182 5.52 4.89 -11.12
C ARG A 182 6.17 5.46 -9.87
N ARG A 183 7.25 6.23 -10.01
CA ARG A 183 7.87 6.97 -8.90
C ARG A 183 6.90 7.97 -8.30
N ALA A 184 6.20 8.74 -9.13
CA ALA A 184 5.19 9.70 -8.68
C ALA A 184 4.05 9.03 -7.91
N LEU A 185 3.54 7.88 -8.36
CA LEU A 185 2.51 7.12 -7.63
C LEU A 185 3.01 6.63 -6.27
N LEU A 186 4.22 6.08 -6.20
CA LEU A 186 4.77 5.60 -4.94
C LEU A 186 5.04 6.75 -3.96
N VAL A 187 5.70 7.81 -4.43
CA VAL A 187 5.95 9.00 -3.61
C VAL A 187 4.63 9.64 -3.18
N GLY A 188 3.66 9.76 -4.09
CA GLY A 188 2.33 10.27 -3.79
C GLY A 188 1.60 9.44 -2.74
N ALA A 189 1.68 8.10 -2.81
CA ALA A 189 1.09 7.23 -1.79
C ALA A 189 1.78 7.39 -0.43
N LEU A 190 3.12 7.51 -0.39
CA LEU A 190 3.85 7.76 0.85
C LEU A 190 3.49 9.13 1.44
N LEU A 191 3.48 10.19 0.63
CA LEU A 191 3.09 11.54 1.06
C LEU A 191 1.64 11.58 1.54
N ALA A 192 0.71 10.93 0.83
CA ALA A 192 -0.67 10.81 1.27
C ALA A 192 -0.78 10.10 2.64
N GLY A 193 0.04 9.08 2.87
CA GLY A 193 0.09 8.39 4.17
C GLY A 193 0.64 9.28 5.27
N VAL A 194 1.70 10.05 5.00
CA VAL A 194 2.25 11.04 5.95
C VAL A 194 1.20 12.11 6.29
N ILE A 195 0.54 12.68 5.27
CA ILE A 195 -0.51 13.68 5.46
C ILE A 195 -1.66 13.10 6.29
N LEU A 196 -2.12 11.88 5.96
CA LEU A 196 -3.18 11.19 6.70
C LEU A 196 -2.78 10.99 8.18
N ALA A 197 -1.57 10.50 8.43
CA ALA A 197 -1.08 10.26 9.77
C ALA A 197 -0.99 11.57 10.57
N LEU A 198 -0.42 12.63 9.98
CA LEU A 198 -0.30 13.95 10.61
C LEU A 198 -1.67 14.62 10.87
N ALA A 199 -2.65 14.43 9.98
CA ALA A 199 -3.99 14.99 10.16
C ALA A 199 -4.74 14.34 11.34
N ILE A 200 -4.51 13.04 11.58
CA ILE A 200 -5.21 12.28 12.63
C ILE A 200 -4.46 12.34 13.97
N TYR A 201 -3.13 12.44 13.95
CA TYR A 201 -2.27 12.48 15.14
C TYR A 201 -2.71 13.49 16.23
N PRO A 202 -2.96 14.78 15.95
CA PRO A 202 -3.35 15.74 16.99
C PRO A 202 -4.72 15.44 17.60
N ILE A 203 -5.62 14.81 16.83
CA ILE A 203 -6.97 14.44 17.31
C ILE A 203 -6.88 13.35 18.39
N GLN A 204 -5.91 12.45 18.28
CA GLN A 204 -5.69 11.38 19.27
C GLN A 204 -5.16 11.93 20.60
N HIS A 205 -4.16 12.81 20.55
CA HIS A 205 -3.57 13.38 21.78
C HIS A 205 -4.61 14.21 22.55
N PHE A 206 -5.38 15.03 21.85
CA PHE A 206 -6.41 15.87 22.46
C PHE A 206 -7.56 15.06 23.08
N ARG A 207 -7.92 13.90 22.50
CA ARG A 207 -8.91 12.98 23.11
C ARG A 207 -8.35 12.24 24.32
N GLY A 208 -7.06 11.87 24.29
CA GLY A 208 -6.36 11.26 25.43
C GLY A 208 -6.41 12.17 26.66
N ASP A 209 -6.04 13.44 26.49
CA ASP A 209 -5.98 14.40 27.59
C ASP A 209 -7.36 14.64 28.24
N ARG A 210 -8.44 14.71 27.44
CA ARG A 210 -9.81 14.82 27.98
C ARG A 210 -10.27 13.57 28.73
N GLY A 211 -9.92 12.39 28.24
CA GLY A 211 -10.28 11.11 28.88
C GLY A 211 -9.62 10.97 30.26
N ASP A 212 -8.34 11.34 30.34
CA ASP A 212 -7.57 11.33 31.58
C ASP A 212 -8.08 12.37 32.58
N HIS A 213 -8.48 13.56 32.11
CA HIS A 213 -9.12 14.55 32.96
C HIS A 213 -10.48 14.07 33.51
N ALA A 214 -11.34 13.48 32.67
CA ALA A 214 -12.63 12.97 33.12
C ALA A 214 -12.49 11.83 34.14
N ALA A 215 -11.51 10.93 33.96
CA ALA A 215 -11.23 9.85 34.90
C ALA A 215 -10.67 10.35 36.24
N ARG A 216 -9.83 11.40 36.23
CA ARG A 216 -9.34 12.04 37.47
C ARG A 216 -10.43 12.78 38.25
N VAL A 217 -11.40 13.37 37.55
CA VAL A 217 -12.51 14.11 38.17
C VAL A 217 -13.52 13.16 38.82
N GLN A 218 -13.70 11.95 38.30
CA GLN A 218 -14.70 11.01 38.83
C GLN A 218 -14.29 10.28 40.12
N GLY A 219 -12.99 10.24 40.46
CA GLY A 219 -12.49 9.60 41.69
C GLY A 219 -12.77 8.08 41.78
N PRO A 220 -12.01 7.31 42.57
CA PRO A 220 -12.29 5.89 42.73
C PRO A 220 -13.67 5.70 43.40
N PRO A 221 -14.47 4.70 42.96
CA PRO A 221 -15.71 4.37 43.64
C PRO A 221 -15.40 3.99 45.10
N ARG A 222 -16.19 4.56 46.02
CA ARG A 222 -16.11 4.29 47.47
C ARG A 222 -16.56 2.87 47.80
#